data_AF-A0A963G889-F1
#
_entry.id   AF-A0A963G889-F1
#
_cell.length_a   1.000
_cell.length_b   1.000
_cell.length_c   1.000
_cell.angle_alpha   90.00
_cell.angle_beta   90.00
_cell.angle_gamma   90.00
#
_symmetry.space_group_name_H-M   'P 1'
#
loop_
_entity.id
_entity.type
_entity.pdbx_description
1 polymer ?
#
loop_
_entity_poly.entity_id
_entity_poly.type
_entity_poly.pdbx_seq_one_letter_code
_entity_poly.pdbx_strand_id
1 'polypeptide(L)'
;MSVIGECLVAFIFGSVVGLLVQRSRFCNTAALRDAILFKTFRNTKALLVAMMILTIGFTAFLTMGDGHPMHFDVGLNQVAGLFLFGVGMVLAGACTVSTWVKTGEGNIGALWALLFTFIGMFLFSLLWSYNYWPPAPASMTGAPNLQALQLGYSNAATLQEKYGIPAIVFGIGQTLVLLAIYRAILRKERNLAKLGSE
;
A
#
# COMPACT_ATOMS: atom_id res chain seq x y z
N MET A 1 -1.84 -16.04 22.27
CA MET A 1 -3.17 -15.90 22.92
C MET A 1 -4.01 -17.11 22.49
N SER A 2 -5.28 -17.28 22.87
CA SER A 2 -6.08 -18.34 22.23
C SER A 2 -6.38 -17.93 20.78
N VAL A 3 -6.36 -18.90 19.84
CA VAL A 3 -6.63 -18.65 18.40
C VAL A 3 -7.96 -17.92 18.20
N ILE A 4 -8.96 -18.26 19.01
CA ILE A 4 -10.29 -17.62 18.99
C ILE A 4 -10.20 -16.15 19.42
N GLY A 5 -9.38 -15.85 20.43
CA GLY A 5 -9.15 -14.48 20.88
C GLY A 5 -8.51 -13.61 19.79
N GLU A 6 -7.52 -14.14 19.07
CA GLU A 6 -6.85 -13.43 17.97
C GLU A 6 -7.81 -13.15 16.81
N CYS A 7 -8.64 -14.14 16.43
CA CYS A 7 -9.68 -13.95 15.41
C CYS A 7 -10.71 -12.89 15.80
N LEU A 8 -11.15 -12.87 17.07
CA LEU A 8 -12.12 -11.86 17.55
C LEU A 8 -11.52 -10.46 17.54
N VAL A 9 -10.27 -10.30 17.99
CA VAL A 9 -9.57 -9.01 17.95
C VAL A 9 -9.42 -8.53 16.51
N ALA A 10 -9.02 -9.41 15.58
CA ALA A 10 -8.90 -9.08 14.17
C ALA A 10 -10.25 -8.69 13.55
N PHE A 11 -11.34 -9.37 13.91
CA PHE A 11 -12.69 -9.06 13.42
C PHE A 11 -13.19 -7.70 13.91
N ILE A 12 -13.02 -7.41 15.22
CA ILE A 12 -13.40 -6.13 15.81
C ILE A 12 -12.57 -5.00 15.18
N PHE A 13 -11.25 -5.20 15.08
CA PHE A 13 -10.36 -4.21 14.46
C PHE A 13 -10.73 -3.95 13.00
N GLY A 14 -10.94 -5.00 12.20
CA GLY A 14 -11.36 -4.88 10.80
C GLY A 14 -12.69 -4.17 10.64
N SER A 15 -13.66 -4.45 11.51
CA SER A 15 -14.98 -3.78 11.51
C SER A 15 -14.87 -2.29 11.82
N VAL A 16 -14.09 -1.92 12.84
CA VAL A 16 -13.85 -0.51 13.20
C VAL A 16 -13.15 0.23 12.08
N VAL A 17 -12.08 -0.35 11.51
CA VAL A 17 -11.35 0.25 10.38
C VAL A 17 -12.28 0.39 9.17
N GLY A 18 -13.10 -0.61 8.86
CA GLY A 18 -14.08 -0.56 7.78
C GLY A 18 -15.06 0.61 7.93
N LEU A 19 -15.63 0.79 9.13
CA LEU A 19 -16.53 1.90 9.43
C LEU A 19 -15.85 3.27 9.30
N LEU A 20 -14.59 3.40 9.75
CA LEU A 20 -13.82 4.63 9.61
C LEU A 20 -13.53 4.97 8.14
N VAL A 21 -13.16 3.97 7.33
CA VAL A 21 -12.91 4.15 5.89
C VAL A 21 -14.20 4.52 5.16
N GLN A 22 -15.33 3.91 5.53
CA GLN A 22 -16.65 4.24 4.98
C GLN A 22 -17.03 5.70 5.23
N ARG A 23 -16.89 6.17 6.48
CA ARG A 23 -17.19 7.57 6.84
C ARG A 23 -16.25 8.58 6.21
N SER A 24 -14.97 8.23 6.05
CA SER A 24 -13.96 9.12 5.47
C SER A 24 -13.94 9.13 3.94
N ARG A 25 -14.69 8.24 3.28
CA ARG A 25 -14.67 8.04 1.81
C ARG A 25 -13.23 7.98 1.27
N PHE A 26 -12.38 7.27 1.99
CA PHE A 26 -10.94 7.26 1.74
C PHE A 26 -10.61 6.45 0.48
N CYS A 27 -10.05 7.11 -0.54
CA CYS A 27 -9.58 6.48 -1.76
C CYS A 27 -8.18 6.99 -2.09
N ASN A 28 -7.20 6.08 -2.11
CA ASN A 28 -5.79 6.43 -2.31
C ASN A 28 -5.55 7.06 -3.69
N THR A 29 -6.21 6.52 -4.72
CA THR A 29 -6.14 7.03 -6.09
C THR A 29 -6.80 8.41 -6.23
N ALA A 30 -7.93 8.63 -5.54
CA ALA A 30 -8.58 9.94 -5.52
C ALA A 30 -7.72 10.98 -4.79
N ALA A 31 -7.05 10.60 -3.70
CA ALA A 31 -6.14 11.49 -2.97
C ALA A 31 -4.98 12.00 -3.83
N LEU A 32 -4.47 11.18 -4.75
CA LEU A 32 -3.44 11.60 -5.71
C LEU A 32 -4.01 12.44 -6.85
N ARG A 33 -5.14 12.00 -7.44
CA ARG A 33 -5.82 12.74 -8.52
C ARG A 33 -6.23 14.14 -8.06
N ASP A 34 -6.83 14.25 -6.87
CA ASP A 34 -7.35 15.52 -6.35
C ASP A 34 -6.20 16.50 -5.99
N ALA A 35 -5.04 15.98 -5.58
CA ALA A 35 -3.84 16.78 -5.37
C ALA A 35 -3.27 17.36 -6.67
N ILE A 36 -3.26 16.57 -7.74
CA ILE A 36 -2.68 16.96 -9.03
C ILE A 36 -3.65 17.88 -9.79
N LEU A 37 -4.92 17.50 -9.90
CA LEU A 37 -5.88 18.14 -10.80
C LEU A 37 -6.59 19.33 -10.14
N PHE A 38 -7.04 19.17 -8.89
CA PHE A 38 -7.88 20.16 -8.23
C PHE A 38 -7.13 20.99 -7.17
N LYS A 39 -5.85 20.69 -6.91
CA LYS A 39 -5.03 21.30 -5.84
C LYS A 39 -5.71 21.28 -4.46
N THR A 40 -6.63 20.33 -4.23
CA THR A 40 -7.25 20.10 -2.93
C THR A 40 -6.43 19.03 -2.21
N PHE A 41 -5.89 19.39 -1.04
CA PHE A 41 -5.01 18.50 -0.29
C PHE A 41 -5.70 17.83 0.90
N ARG A 42 -7.05 17.87 1.01
CA ARG A 42 -7.77 17.28 2.16
C ARG A 42 -7.47 15.78 2.29
N ASN A 43 -7.71 15.02 1.23
CA ASN A 43 -7.53 13.57 1.19
C ASN A 43 -6.06 13.18 1.21
N THR A 44 -5.20 13.96 0.53
CA THR A 44 -3.74 13.75 0.49
C THR A 44 -3.10 13.96 1.86
N LYS A 45 -3.54 14.97 2.63
CA LYS A 45 -3.08 15.18 4.02
C LYS A 45 -3.45 14.00 4.91
N ALA A 46 -4.68 13.49 4.81
CA ALA A 46 -5.11 12.32 5.56
C ALA A 46 -4.27 11.07 5.23
N LEU A 47 -3.97 10.85 3.94
CA LEU A 47 -3.10 9.77 3.49
C LEU A 47 -1.69 9.87 4.07
N LEU A 48 -1.07 11.04 3.97
CA LEU A 48 0.29 11.25 4.49
C LEU A 48 0.35 11.01 6.00
N VAL A 49 -0.64 11.47 6.76
CA VAL A 49 -0.73 11.24 8.20
C VAL A 49 -0.92 9.76 8.53
N ALA A 50 -1.81 9.06 7.80
CA ALA A 50 -1.98 7.62 7.96
C ALA A 50 -0.67 6.87 7.70
N MET A 51 0.03 7.19 6.61
CA MET A 51 1.33 6.59 6.29
C MET A 51 2.38 6.85 7.39
N MET A 52 2.42 8.05 7.98
CA MET A 52 3.32 8.34 9.09
C MET A 52 2.99 7.49 10.33
N ILE A 53 1.71 7.41 10.72
CA ILE A 53 1.28 6.62 11.88
C ILE A 53 1.59 5.13 11.67
N LEU A 54 1.26 4.59 10.50
CA LEU A 54 1.54 3.18 10.17
C LEU A 54 3.03 2.88 10.15
N THR A 55 3.85 3.79 9.62
CA THR A 55 5.31 3.63 9.59
C THR A 55 5.86 3.55 11.01
N ILE A 56 5.50 4.50 11.87
CA ILE A 56 5.95 4.54 13.27
C ILE A 56 5.46 3.29 14.02
N GLY A 57 4.17 2.96 13.89
CA GLY A 57 3.57 1.79 14.53
C GLY A 57 4.26 0.49 14.12
N PHE A 58 4.50 0.29 12.83
CA PHE A 58 5.18 -0.91 12.34
C PHE A 58 6.64 -0.98 12.82
N THR A 59 7.37 0.14 12.83
CA THR A 59 8.73 0.16 13.37
C THR A 59 8.79 -0.11 14.87
N ALA A 60 7.80 0.36 15.64
CA ALA A 60 7.70 0.05 17.07
C ALA A 60 7.44 -1.45 17.30
N PHE A 61 6.50 -2.04 16.55
CA PHE A 61 6.24 -3.49 16.63
C PHE A 61 7.47 -4.34 16.28
N LEU A 62 8.25 -3.95 15.26
CA LEU A 62 9.50 -4.63 14.93
C LEU A 62 10.54 -4.54 16.07
N THR A 63 10.62 -3.41 16.79
CA THR A 63 11.56 -3.26 17.91
C THR A 63 11.15 -4.01 19.17
N MET A 64 9.85 -4.27 19.34
CA MET A 64 9.31 -5.01 20.48
C MET A 64 9.38 -6.54 20.28
N GLY A 65 9.78 -7.03 19.09
CA GLY A 65 10.03 -8.45 18.82
C GLY A 65 8.83 -9.25 18.28
N ASP A 66 7.63 -8.65 18.23
CA ASP A 66 6.39 -9.31 17.75
C ASP A 66 6.08 -9.04 16.27
N GLY A 67 6.94 -8.30 15.57
CA GLY A 67 6.78 -8.04 14.14
C GLY A 67 7.32 -9.19 13.30
N HIS A 68 6.48 -9.85 12.50
CA HIS A 68 6.92 -10.79 11.45
C HIS A 68 7.14 -10.03 10.13
N PRO A 69 8.38 -9.66 9.76
CA PRO A 69 8.63 -9.01 8.49
C PRO A 69 8.37 -9.99 7.34
N MET A 70 7.57 -9.58 6.36
CA MET A 70 7.41 -10.34 5.12
C MET A 70 8.56 -10.03 4.15
N HIS A 71 9.15 -11.09 3.60
CA HIS A 71 10.20 -10.99 2.58
C HIS A 71 9.56 -11.03 1.19
N PHE A 72 9.67 -9.92 0.44
CA PHE A 72 9.22 -9.82 -0.95
C PHE A 72 10.39 -9.65 -1.91
N ASP A 73 10.61 -10.57 -2.82
CA ASP A 73 11.56 -10.33 -3.89
C ASP A 73 11.07 -9.19 -4.79
N VAL A 74 11.91 -8.20 -5.07
CA VAL A 74 11.58 -7.16 -6.05
C VAL A 74 12.23 -7.48 -7.40
N GLY A 75 11.46 -7.31 -8.45
CA GLY A 75 11.91 -7.51 -9.82
C GLY A 75 11.18 -6.59 -10.78
N LEU A 76 11.56 -6.63 -12.06
CA LEU A 76 10.82 -5.90 -13.09
C LEU A 76 9.37 -6.39 -13.19
N ASN A 77 9.12 -7.64 -12.82
CA ASN A 77 7.79 -8.23 -12.72
C ASN A 77 6.88 -7.45 -11.76
N GLN A 78 7.44 -6.92 -10.66
CA GLN A 78 6.70 -6.09 -9.71
C GLN A 78 6.35 -4.72 -10.31
N VAL A 79 7.26 -4.13 -11.09
CA VAL A 79 7.01 -2.85 -11.77
C VAL A 79 5.93 -3.01 -12.84
N ALA A 80 6.03 -4.08 -13.65
CA ALA A 80 5.02 -4.42 -14.65
C ALA A 80 3.65 -4.72 -14.00
N GLY A 81 3.65 -5.47 -12.90
CA GLY A 81 2.46 -5.76 -12.12
C GLY A 81 1.82 -4.50 -11.52
N LEU A 82 2.62 -3.60 -10.94
CA LEU A 82 2.13 -2.34 -10.38
C LEU A 82 1.51 -1.44 -11.48
N PHE A 83 2.10 -1.42 -12.67
CA PHE A 83 1.56 -0.68 -13.81
C PHE A 83 0.22 -1.25 -14.26
N LEU A 84 0.13 -2.56 -14.51
CA LEU A 84 -1.11 -3.26 -14.85
C LEU A 84 -2.20 -3.08 -13.79
N PHE A 85 -1.84 -3.18 -12.52
CA PHE A 85 -2.73 -2.96 -11.40
C PHE A 85 -3.26 -1.52 -11.35
N GLY A 86 -2.39 -0.53 -11.62
CA GLY A 86 -2.77 0.87 -11.75
C GLY A 86 -3.78 1.11 -12.87
N VAL A 87 -3.54 0.53 -14.06
CA VAL A 87 -4.50 0.59 -15.19
C VAL A 87 -5.83 -0.04 -14.78
N GLY A 88 -5.80 -1.20 -14.11
CA GLY A 88 -6.98 -1.86 -13.57
C GLY A 88 -7.78 -0.99 -12.59
N MET A 89 -7.12 -0.27 -11.68
CA MET A 89 -7.79 0.65 -10.75
C MET A 89 -8.53 1.79 -11.48
N VAL A 90 -7.95 2.31 -12.56
CA VAL A 90 -8.57 3.38 -13.36
C VAL A 90 -9.81 2.85 -14.08
N LEU A 91 -9.72 1.66 -14.69
CA LEU A 91 -10.85 1.00 -15.36
C LEU A 91 -11.97 0.63 -14.39
N ALA A 92 -11.64 0.17 -13.18
CA ALA A 92 -12.61 -0.18 -12.14
C ALA A 92 -13.22 1.06 -11.44
N GLY A 93 -12.62 2.25 -11.58
CA GLY A 93 -13.09 3.49 -10.95
C GLY A 93 -12.97 3.53 -9.42
N ALA A 94 -12.17 2.64 -8.82
CA ALA A 94 -11.95 2.55 -7.38
C ALA A 94 -10.61 1.87 -7.04
N CYS A 95 -10.01 2.27 -5.91
CA CYS A 95 -8.89 1.51 -5.34
C CYS A 95 -9.41 0.29 -4.55
N THR A 96 -8.56 -0.70 -4.31
CA THR A 96 -8.92 -1.94 -3.60
C THR A 96 -9.57 -1.71 -2.24
N VAL A 97 -9.09 -0.75 -1.45
CA VAL A 97 -9.72 -0.42 -0.16
C VAL A 97 -11.15 0.13 -0.35
N SER A 98 -11.35 0.98 -1.37
CA SER A 98 -12.66 1.57 -1.65
C SER A 98 -13.63 0.58 -2.29
N THR A 99 -13.16 -0.42 -3.04
CA THR A 99 -14.05 -1.46 -3.61
C THR A 99 -14.66 -2.33 -2.52
N TRP A 100 -13.93 -2.66 -1.46
CA TRP A 100 -14.48 -3.37 -0.29
C TRP A 100 -15.59 -2.57 0.39
N VAL A 101 -15.33 -1.30 0.67
CA VAL A 101 -16.32 -0.43 1.34
C VAL A 101 -17.55 -0.18 0.46
N LYS A 102 -17.37 0.14 -0.82
CA LYS A 102 -18.49 0.35 -1.76
C LYS A 102 -19.33 -0.92 -1.96
N THR A 103 -18.69 -2.08 -1.94
CA THR A 103 -19.40 -3.37 -1.96
C THR A 103 -20.25 -3.52 -0.70
N GLY A 104 -19.71 -3.15 0.47
CA GLY A 104 -20.48 -3.12 1.73
C GLY A 104 -21.62 -2.09 1.76
N GLU A 105 -21.53 -1.02 0.97
CA GLU A 105 -22.62 -0.05 0.75
C GLU A 105 -23.69 -0.54 -0.24
N GLY A 106 -23.51 -1.71 -0.87
CA GLY A 106 -24.44 -2.28 -1.84
C GLY A 106 -24.24 -1.81 -3.28
N ASN A 107 -23.08 -1.23 -3.63
CA ASN A 107 -22.79 -0.85 -5.01
C ASN A 107 -22.47 -2.09 -5.86
N ILE A 108 -23.40 -2.47 -6.72
CA ILE A 108 -23.28 -3.62 -7.63
C ILE A 108 -22.06 -3.49 -8.56
N GLY A 109 -21.70 -2.28 -8.99
CA GLY A 109 -20.51 -2.06 -9.82
C GLY A 109 -19.20 -2.39 -9.06
N ALA A 110 -19.13 -2.03 -7.77
CA ALA A 110 -17.99 -2.35 -6.93
C ALA A 110 -17.92 -3.85 -6.59
N LEU A 111 -19.07 -4.50 -6.44
CA LEU A 111 -19.16 -5.95 -6.26
C LEU A 111 -18.56 -6.69 -7.45
N TRP A 112 -18.92 -6.31 -8.68
CA TRP A 112 -18.33 -6.89 -9.89
C TRP A 112 -16.82 -6.64 -9.98
N ALA A 113 -16.36 -5.43 -9.70
CA ALA A 113 -14.93 -5.11 -9.68
C ALA A 113 -14.16 -5.98 -8.67
N LEU A 114 -14.74 -6.20 -7.48
CA LEU A 114 -14.16 -7.06 -6.44
C LEU A 114 -14.10 -8.53 -6.90
N LEU A 115 -15.19 -9.04 -7.48
CA LEU A 115 -15.26 -10.40 -8.00
C LEU A 115 -14.21 -10.64 -9.11
N PHE A 116 -14.14 -9.76 -10.11
CA PHE A 116 -13.14 -9.87 -11.17
C PHE A 116 -11.71 -9.68 -10.68
N THR A 117 -11.48 -8.94 -9.59
CA THR A 117 -10.16 -8.85 -8.96
C THR A 117 -9.72 -10.22 -8.42
N PHE A 118 -10.61 -10.94 -7.73
CA PHE A 118 -10.32 -12.30 -7.25
C PHE A 118 -10.14 -13.30 -8.37
N ILE A 119 -11.01 -13.27 -9.40
CA ILE A 119 -10.87 -14.12 -10.58
C ILE A 119 -9.54 -13.84 -11.28
N GLY A 120 -9.20 -12.57 -11.50
CA GLY A 120 -7.95 -12.16 -12.16
C GLY A 120 -6.72 -12.61 -11.38
N MET A 121 -6.73 -12.45 -10.05
CA MET A 121 -5.64 -12.92 -9.20
C MET A 121 -5.47 -14.45 -9.24
N PHE A 122 -6.58 -15.19 -9.23
CA PHE A 122 -6.57 -16.65 -9.32
C PHE A 122 -6.13 -17.14 -10.70
N LEU A 123 -6.67 -16.56 -11.79
CA LEU A 123 -6.26 -16.87 -13.16
C LEU A 123 -4.79 -16.55 -13.39
N PHE A 124 -4.32 -15.39 -12.93
CA PHE A 124 -2.92 -15.01 -13.06
C PHE A 124 -2.02 -15.97 -12.29
N SER A 125 -2.41 -16.38 -11.08
CA SER A 125 -1.68 -17.41 -10.32
C SER A 125 -1.64 -18.75 -11.04
N LEU A 126 -2.71 -19.17 -11.72
CA LEU A 126 -2.76 -20.41 -12.49
C LEU A 126 -1.97 -20.32 -13.80
N LEU A 127 -2.10 -19.22 -14.54
CA LEU A 127 -1.39 -18.96 -15.79
C LEU A 127 0.12 -18.86 -15.56
N TRP A 128 0.53 -18.18 -14.48
CA TRP A 128 1.94 -18.11 -14.09
C TRP A 128 2.47 -19.46 -13.58
N SER A 129 1.62 -20.29 -12.98
CA SER A 129 1.96 -21.66 -12.61
C SER A 129 2.12 -22.58 -13.84
N TYR A 130 1.32 -22.37 -14.89
CA TYR A 130 1.37 -23.18 -16.12
C TYR A 130 2.48 -22.74 -17.09
N ASN A 131 2.74 -21.44 -17.20
CA ASN A 131 3.75 -20.88 -18.10
C ASN A 131 5.06 -20.65 -17.34
N TYR A 132 5.97 -21.64 -17.38
CA TYR A 132 7.25 -21.78 -16.65
C TYR A 132 8.32 -20.70 -16.90
N TRP A 133 7.95 -19.46 -17.21
CA TRP A 133 8.91 -18.40 -17.51
C TRP A 133 8.79 -17.22 -16.54
N PRO A 134 9.50 -17.23 -15.38
CA PRO A 134 10.25 -18.30 -14.71
C PRO A 134 9.46 -18.91 -13.53
N PRO A 135 9.84 -20.12 -13.07
CA PRO A 135 9.14 -20.81 -11.98
C PRO A 135 9.32 -20.08 -10.65
N ALA A 136 8.19 -19.72 -10.00
CA ALA A 136 8.14 -19.12 -8.66
C ALA A 136 9.09 -19.76 -7.62
N PRO A 137 9.26 -21.10 -7.55
CA PRO A 137 10.23 -21.68 -6.61
C PRO A 137 11.71 -21.44 -6.96
N ALA A 138 12.06 -21.26 -8.24
CA ALA A 138 13.45 -20.97 -8.63
C ALA A 138 13.80 -19.48 -8.53
N SER A 139 12.78 -18.63 -8.48
CA SER A 139 12.94 -17.18 -8.40
C SER A 139 12.92 -16.66 -6.95
N MET A 140 12.39 -17.44 -6.00
CA MET A 140 12.49 -17.19 -4.53
C MET A 140 13.83 -17.63 -3.92
N THR A 141 14.93 -17.56 -4.69
CA THR A 141 16.26 -18.03 -4.27
C THR A 141 17.16 -16.93 -3.70
N GLY A 142 16.71 -15.67 -3.69
CA GLY A 142 17.46 -14.54 -3.14
C GLY A 142 18.71 -14.11 -3.89
N ALA A 143 19.03 -14.76 -5.00
CA ALA A 143 20.09 -14.38 -5.92
C ALA A 143 19.53 -13.50 -7.05
N PRO A 144 20.31 -12.54 -7.59
CA PRO A 144 19.93 -11.80 -8.78
C PRO A 144 19.83 -12.78 -9.96
N ASN A 145 18.62 -12.95 -10.49
CA ASN A 145 18.35 -13.92 -11.54
C ASN A 145 17.87 -13.18 -12.79
N LEU A 146 18.78 -13.04 -13.76
CA LEU A 146 18.55 -12.29 -15.01
C LEU A 146 17.50 -12.98 -15.90
N GLN A 147 17.38 -14.31 -15.83
CA GLN A 147 16.30 -15.05 -16.50
C GLN A 147 14.92 -14.73 -15.91
N ALA A 148 14.87 -14.33 -14.64
CA ALA A 148 13.63 -13.96 -13.95
C ALA A 148 13.27 -12.48 -13.95
N LEU A 149 14.17 -11.65 -14.49
CA LEU A 149 14.11 -10.19 -14.31
C LEU A 149 13.92 -9.78 -12.83
N GLN A 150 14.34 -10.64 -11.89
CA GLN A 150 14.34 -10.34 -10.47
C GLN A 150 15.69 -9.72 -10.11
N LEU A 151 15.65 -8.43 -9.78
CA LEU A 151 16.81 -7.67 -9.33
C LEU A 151 16.97 -7.87 -7.81
N GLY A 152 16.98 -9.12 -7.36
CA GLY A 152 17.19 -9.53 -5.97
C GLY A 152 16.24 -8.92 -4.94
N TYR A 153 16.48 -9.24 -3.66
CA TYR A 153 15.71 -8.69 -2.56
C TYR A 153 16.09 -7.23 -2.28
N SER A 154 15.21 -6.29 -2.63
CA SER A 154 15.21 -4.92 -2.07
C SER A 154 14.00 -4.72 -1.16
N ASN A 155 14.04 -5.34 0.01
CA ASN A 155 13.14 -5.02 1.12
C ASN A 155 13.88 -4.22 2.20
N ALA A 156 13.12 -3.52 3.03
CA ALA A 156 13.65 -2.93 4.26
C ALA A 156 14.37 -3.98 5.13
N ALA A 157 13.87 -5.22 5.19
CA ALA A 157 14.47 -6.33 5.92
C ALA A 157 15.82 -6.80 5.32
N THR A 158 15.95 -6.86 3.99
CA THR A 158 17.22 -7.27 3.34
C THR A 158 18.25 -6.14 3.30
N LEU A 159 17.83 -4.88 3.32
CA LEU A 159 18.71 -3.76 3.65
C LEU A 159 19.12 -3.76 5.13
N GLN A 160 18.23 -4.17 6.04
CA GLN A 160 18.52 -4.31 7.47
C GLN A 160 19.61 -5.37 7.73
N GLU A 161 19.50 -6.54 7.09
CA GLU A 161 20.50 -7.60 7.21
C GLU A 161 21.83 -7.25 6.52
N LYS A 162 21.79 -6.53 5.39
CA LYS A 162 23.00 -6.19 4.63
C LYS A 162 23.77 -4.97 5.17
N TYR A 163 23.08 -4.03 5.84
CA TYR A 163 23.69 -2.80 6.38
C TYR A 163 23.71 -2.72 7.92
N GLY A 164 23.07 -3.64 8.64
CA GLY A 164 23.06 -3.66 10.12
C GLY A 164 22.37 -2.46 10.76
N ILE A 165 21.53 -1.74 10.02
CA ILE A 165 20.87 -0.51 10.47
C ILE A 165 19.58 -0.88 11.21
N PRO A 166 19.34 -0.41 12.45
CA PRO A 166 18.11 -0.72 13.18
C PRO A 166 16.88 -0.19 12.44
N ALA A 167 15.78 -0.96 12.41
CA ALA A 167 14.51 -0.64 11.73
C ALA A 167 13.99 0.79 12.05
N ILE A 168 14.32 1.28 13.24
CA ILE A 168 14.00 2.63 13.73
C ILE A 168 14.57 3.72 12.81
N VAL A 169 15.79 3.58 12.30
CA VAL A 169 16.43 4.59 11.45
C VAL A 169 15.71 4.71 10.11
N PHE A 170 15.26 3.59 9.56
CA PHE A 170 14.46 3.59 8.35
C PHE A 170 13.07 4.20 8.58
N GLY A 171 12.43 3.85 9.71
CA GLY A 171 11.14 4.43 10.12
C GLY A 171 11.23 5.95 10.32
N ILE A 172 12.26 6.42 11.02
CA ILE A 172 12.51 7.85 11.25
C ILE A 172 12.80 8.54 9.91
N GLY A 173 13.64 7.96 9.05
CA GLY A 173 13.95 8.51 7.73
C GLY A 173 12.70 8.68 6.86
N GLN A 174 11.89 7.62 6.74
CA GLN A 174 10.62 7.67 6.00
C GLN A 174 9.64 8.68 6.61
N THR A 175 9.57 8.76 7.94
CA THR A 175 8.70 9.72 8.63
C THR A 175 9.14 11.17 8.40
N LEU A 176 10.44 11.44 8.42
CA LEU A 176 10.99 12.76 8.12
C LEU A 176 10.71 13.19 6.67
N VAL A 177 10.83 12.27 5.71
CA VAL A 177 10.49 12.53 4.31
C VAL A 177 9.00 12.83 4.16
N LEU A 178 8.13 12.02 4.76
CA LEU A 178 6.68 12.24 4.74
C LEU A 178 6.30 13.58 5.41
N LEU A 179 6.96 13.93 6.51
CA LEU A 179 6.75 15.19 7.22
C LEU A 179 7.24 16.40 6.42
N ALA A 180 8.35 16.27 5.69
CA ALA A 180 8.84 17.30 4.77
C ALA A 180 7.84 17.56 3.64
N ILE A 181 7.31 16.48 3.02
CA ILE A 181 6.27 16.57 2.00
C ILE A 181 5.00 17.22 2.56
N TYR A 182 4.56 16.80 3.75
CA TYR A 182 3.40 17.38 4.43
C TYR A 182 3.58 18.88 4.69
N ARG A 183 4.75 19.31 5.19
CA ARG A 183 5.08 20.73 5.40
C ARG A 183 5.14 21.50 4.07
N ALA A 184 5.64 20.91 2.99
CA ALA A 184 5.68 21.54 1.69
C ALA A 184 4.26 21.82 1.16
N ILE A 185 3.33 20.87 1.34
CA ILE A 185 1.92 21.05 0.99
C ILE A 185 1.28 22.20 1.78
N LEU A 186 1.51 22.27 3.09
CA LEU A 186 1.00 23.36 3.93
C LEU A 186 1.56 24.73 3.55
N ARG A 187 2.84 24.81 3.16
CA ARG A 187 3.43 26.05 2.64
C ARG A 187 2.75 26.47 1.34
N LYS A 188 2.47 25.52 0.45
CA LYS A 188 1.80 25.77 -0.83
C LYS A 188 0.37 26.28 -0.64
N GLU A 189 -0.40 25.67 0.26
CA GLU A 189 -1.75 26.17 0.62
C GLU A 189 -1.70 27.59 1.18
N ARG A 190 -0.75 27.89 2.08
CA ARG A 190 -0.59 29.23 2.67
C ARG A 190 -0.24 30.29 1.63
N ASN A 191 0.59 29.96 0.66
CA ASN A 191 0.97 30.88 -0.41
C ASN A 191 -0.21 31.13 -1.37
N LEU A 192 -1.00 30.10 -1.70
CA LEU A 192 -2.21 30.25 -2.51
C LEU A 192 -3.28 31.09 -1.80
N ALA A 193 -3.40 30.98 -0.47
CA ALA A 193 -4.32 31.80 0.31
C ALA A 193 -3.94 33.30 0.30
N LYS A 194 -2.65 33.63 0.27
CA LYS A 194 -2.17 35.01 0.19
C LYS A 194 -2.41 35.66 -1.18
N LEU A 195 -2.26 34.89 -2.26
CA LEU A 195 -2.52 35.34 -3.63
C LEU A 195 -4.01 35.59 -3.93
N GLY A 196 -4.92 35.05 -3.14
CA GLY A 196 -6.37 35.30 -3.27
C GLY A 196 -6.90 36.43 -2.39
N SER A 197 -6.04 37.07 -1.60
CA SER A 197 -6.38 38.20 -0.73
C SER A 197 -5.86 39.56 -1.22
N GLU A 198 -5.19 39.57 -2.38
CA GLU A 198 -4.82 40.77 -3.15
C GLU A 198 -5.72 40.88 -4.38
#